data_AF-A0A8S1GV04-F1
#
_entry.id   AF-A0A8S1GV04-F1
#
_cell.length_a   1.000
_cell.length_b   1.000
_cell.length_c   1.000
_cell.angle_alpha   90.00
_cell.angle_beta   90.00
_cell.angle_gamma   90.00
#
_symmetry.space_group_name_H-M   'P 1'
#
loop_
_entity.id
_entity.type
_entity.pdbx_description
1 polymer ?
#
loop_
_entity_poly.entity_id
_entity_poly.type
_entity_poly.pdbx_seq_one_letter_code
_entity_poly.pdbx_strand_id
1 'polypeptide(L)'
;MKTIEWLWLWSLFFSVLVCRARKLEFVQALWRHGDRAPLHLPYPKDLYTEEFWPRGWGQLTGVGMQQLHELGSHFRQSYVSTNFVNQTFSTKQVYLRSSDSDRALVSAQAFLYGFYPAVGNFAWARNTDWQPIPVHASTPGEPDILTKATSIACKNYDDTTDAGDARDAEIYNVQYKELFEALSVGTGIANFSYLNINGIFDIQRELLHNMTTLQPEWVYHVWPQYENRTTMEIITELRTIRMNNLFATANQAKLMGGYLLNTWIQQAETVSRGEMSEKMLLYSSHDGVLLSLLNAVGAGNSEMVPYAAALIMHVYSDNGDYFAELFYRNETKRPPYRLRMSGCPDPCRVSELASGYSQTTITSLDQMLQVLPETMCFIFVFLPTAAVAHALGATLPDSCRVQMTDYALVRSRSTALARARSCEPSSSLYLTRTRSVPDLTSYFRSSDRYRPQWHTVWQSTPYRWRRDWDLYDDYWYDKYYYFSPLYSTYTPSRRYYYSDYLPNPYYWRPYSSYWTRYKGYWYDYDYPSYYRRYTDSAFNRYLTSTYTPYRSYLLDSLSTSLGRGLGMYKAGLIPYRTLDTYWLTPSYWDRRFKDWRELYCTTKDLYLPSTYDRKTRQYFAQWS
;
A
#
# COMPACT_ATOMS: atom_id res chain seq x y z
N MET A 1 -61.53 14.05 57.64
CA MET A 1 -61.15 12.97 56.70
C MET A 1 -61.19 13.47 55.26
N LYS A 2 -60.21 14.28 54.82
CA LYS A 2 -60.00 14.67 53.40
C LYS A 2 -58.55 15.17 53.17
N THR A 3 -57.55 14.38 53.52
CA THR A 3 -56.13 14.77 53.33
C THR A 3 -55.19 13.61 52.97
N ILE A 4 -55.70 12.45 52.53
CA ILE A 4 -54.85 11.27 52.24
C ILE A 4 -54.87 10.85 50.74
N GLU A 5 -55.73 11.43 49.91
CA GLU A 5 -55.81 11.03 48.49
C GLU A 5 -54.84 11.78 47.55
N TRP A 6 -54.14 12.82 48.02
CA TRP A 6 -53.21 13.60 47.18
C TRP A 6 -51.76 13.11 47.20
N LEU A 7 -51.40 12.15 48.06
CA LEU A 7 -50.03 11.61 48.16
C LEU A 7 -49.78 10.38 47.27
N TRP A 8 -50.82 9.76 46.72
CA TRP A 8 -50.70 8.62 45.80
C TRP A 8 -50.61 9.03 44.32
N LEU A 9 -51.04 10.25 43.97
CA LEU A 9 -50.97 10.76 42.59
C LEU A 9 -49.62 11.44 42.27
N TRP A 10 -48.82 11.79 43.27
CA TRP A 10 -47.45 12.30 43.06
C TRP A 10 -46.38 11.20 42.98
N SER A 11 -46.67 9.99 43.47
CA SER A 11 -45.78 8.83 43.40
C SER A 11 -45.95 8.00 42.12
N LEU A 12 -47.03 8.25 41.35
CA LEU A 12 -47.30 7.60 40.05
C LEU A 12 -46.87 8.43 38.82
N PHE A 13 -46.36 9.66 39.02
CA PHE A 13 -45.88 10.54 37.95
C PHE A 13 -44.35 10.60 37.81
N PHE A 14 -43.61 9.80 38.59
CA PHE A 14 -42.14 9.72 38.53
C PHE A 14 -41.61 8.30 38.31
N SER A 15 -42.39 7.44 37.67
CA SER A 15 -41.90 6.25 36.97
C SER A 15 -42.00 6.48 35.47
N VAL A 16 -41.48 7.63 35.00
CA VAL A 16 -40.88 7.66 33.67
C VAL A 16 -39.75 6.65 33.74
N LEU A 17 -40.00 5.45 33.23
CA LEU A 17 -38.95 4.58 32.73
C LEU A 17 -38.16 5.45 31.76
N VAL A 18 -37.11 6.10 32.27
CA VAL A 18 -36.02 6.59 31.46
C VAL A 18 -35.43 5.33 30.88
N CYS A 19 -35.98 4.90 29.74
CA CYS A 19 -35.29 3.98 28.86
C CYS A 19 -34.07 4.76 28.41
N ARG A 20 -33.00 4.67 29.20
CA ARG A 20 -31.76 5.39 28.97
C ARG A 20 -31.18 4.77 27.71
N ALA A 21 -31.39 5.45 26.58
CA ALA A 21 -30.88 4.97 25.31
C ALA A 21 -29.36 4.83 25.42
N ARG A 22 -28.84 3.68 25.00
CA ARG A 22 -27.39 3.44 24.90
C ARG A 22 -26.76 4.56 24.06
N LYS A 23 -25.62 5.07 24.49
CA LYS A 23 -24.94 6.16 23.79
C LYS A 23 -23.92 5.59 22.82
N LEU A 24 -24.02 5.93 21.53
CA LEU A 24 -22.99 5.58 20.56
C LEU A 24 -21.74 6.43 20.81
N GLU A 25 -20.60 5.78 21.05
CA GLU A 25 -19.33 6.45 21.35
C GLU A 25 -18.38 6.42 20.15
N PHE A 26 -18.37 5.32 19.40
CA PHE A 26 -17.42 5.11 18.31
C PHE A 26 -17.96 4.21 17.20
N VAL A 27 -17.51 4.45 15.97
CA VAL A 27 -17.82 3.64 14.79
C VAL A 27 -16.54 3.31 14.04
N GLN A 28 -16.35 2.05 13.68
CA GLN A 28 -15.35 1.66 12.69
C GLN A 28 -15.99 0.85 11.58
N ALA A 29 -15.60 1.11 10.33
CA ALA A 29 -16.22 0.45 9.18
C ALA A 29 -15.22 0.13 8.08
N LEU A 30 -15.40 -1.02 7.45
CA LEU A 30 -14.64 -1.48 6.29
C LEU A 30 -15.61 -1.80 5.17
N TRP A 31 -15.32 -1.36 3.94
CA TRP A 31 -16.12 -1.74 2.77
C TRP A 31 -15.30 -2.28 1.62
N ARG A 32 -15.95 -3.10 0.80
CA ARG A 32 -15.46 -3.47 -0.54
C ARG A 32 -15.62 -2.26 -1.47
N HIS A 33 -14.64 -2.02 -2.33
CA HIS A 33 -14.78 -1.09 -3.45
C HIS A 33 -16.06 -1.37 -4.28
N GLY A 34 -16.46 -0.39 -5.08
CA GLY A 34 -17.64 -0.51 -5.94
C GLY A 34 -17.39 -1.38 -7.16
N ASP A 35 -18.42 -1.46 -7.99
CA ASP A 35 -18.38 -2.09 -9.30
C ASP A 35 -17.22 -1.57 -10.17
N ARG A 36 -16.59 -2.50 -10.91
CA ARG A 36 -15.32 -2.26 -11.63
C ARG A 36 -15.22 -3.11 -12.89
N ALA A 37 -14.32 -2.69 -13.79
CA ALA A 37 -13.87 -3.52 -14.91
C ALA A 37 -13.16 -4.81 -14.41
N PRO A 38 -13.13 -5.88 -15.24
CA PRO A 38 -12.24 -7.04 -15.08
C PRO A 38 -10.79 -6.64 -14.80
N LEU A 39 -10.02 -7.49 -14.12
CA LEU A 39 -8.60 -7.17 -13.84
C LEU A 39 -7.69 -7.33 -15.07
N HIS A 40 -8.13 -8.13 -16.03
CA HIS A 40 -7.48 -8.46 -17.30
C HIS A 40 -8.55 -9.08 -18.21
N LEU A 41 -8.18 -9.42 -19.44
CA LEU A 41 -9.05 -10.15 -20.36
C LEU A 41 -9.51 -11.49 -19.72
N PRO A 42 -10.82 -11.74 -19.54
CA PRO A 42 -11.33 -12.92 -18.83
C PRO A 42 -10.85 -14.26 -19.43
N TYR A 43 -10.76 -14.34 -20.75
CA TYR A 43 -10.21 -15.51 -21.46
C TYR A 43 -9.63 -15.15 -22.84
N PRO A 44 -8.76 -16.00 -23.43
CA PRO A 44 -8.06 -15.68 -24.69
C PRO A 44 -8.94 -15.31 -25.88
N LYS A 45 -10.13 -15.92 -25.99
CA LYS A 45 -11.09 -15.67 -27.08
C LYS A 45 -12.14 -14.60 -26.77
N ASP A 46 -12.01 -13.91 -25.65
CA ASP A 46 -12.99 -12.88 -25.28
C ASP A 46 -12.89 -11.69 -26.23
N LEU A 47 -14.04 -11.23 -26.72
CA LEU A 47 -14.15 -10.13 -27.65
C LEU A 47 -14.26 -8.78 -26.93
N TYR A 48 -14.66 -8.76 -25.65
CA TYR A 48 -14.70 -7.56 -24.84
C TYR A 48 -13.31 -7.27 -24.25
N THR A 49 -12.49 -6.60 -25.05
CA THR A 49 -11.16 -6.16 -24.65
C THR A 49 -11.19 -4.89 -23.79
N GLU A 50 -10.01 -4.39 -23.42
CA GLU A 50 -9.88 -3.19 -22.58
C GLU A 50 -10.58 -1.97 -23.18
N GLU A 51 -10.70 -1.92 -24.51
CA GLU A 51 -11.32 -0.81 -25.24
C GLU A 51 -12.80 -0.59 -24.87
N PHE A 52 -13.49 -1.64 -24.39
CA PHE A 52 -14.88 -1.55 -23.94
C PHE A 52 -15.03 -0.97 -22.53
N TRP A 53 -13.91 -0.79 -21.81
CA TRP A 53 -13.87 -0.25 -20.46
C TRP A 53 -13.26 1.16 -20.50
N PRO A 54 -14.05 2.23 -20.39
CA PRO A 54 -13.58 3.60 -20.63
C PRO A 54 -12.42 4.08 -19.74
N ARG A 55 -12.17 3.39 -18.62
CA ARG A 55 -11.06 3.66 -17.70
C ARG A 55 -9.99 2.58 -17.72
N GLY A 56 -10.14 1.54 -18.53
CA GLY A 56 -9.23 0.40 -18.60
C GLY A 56 -9.45 -0.64 -17.50
N TRP A 57 -8.58 -1.64 -17.49
CA TRP A 57 -8.70 -2.79 -16.60
C TRP A 57 -8.59 -2.45 -15.12
N GLY A 58 -9.36 -3.16 -14.30
CA GLY A 58 -9.36 -3.08 -12.85
C GLY A 58 -9.89 -1.76 -12.27
N GLN A 59 -10.27 -0.80 -13.12
CA GLN A 59 -10.73 0.52 -12.72
C GLN A 59 -12.22 0.53 -12.34
N LEU A 60 -12.56 1.40 -11.38
CA LEU A 60 -13.92 1.57 -10.88
C LEU A 60 -14.84 2.13 -11.98
N THR A 61 -16.04 1.58 -12.16
CA THR A 61 -17.00 2.06 -13.16
C THR A 61 -17.85 3.23 -12.63
N GLY A 62 -18.68 3.82 -13.49
CA GLY A 62 -19.62 4.87 -13.07
C GLY A 62 -20.66 4.32 -12.08
N VAL A 63 -21.06 3.06 -12.26
CA VAL A 63 -21.93 2.33 -11.34
C VAL A 63 -21.25 2.18 -9.98
N GLY A 64 -19.97 1.79 -9.96
CA GLY A 64 -19.21 1.67 -8.71
C GLY A 64 -19.08 2.98 -7.94
N MET A 65 -18.86 4.10 -8.64
CA MET A 65 -18.85 5.43 -8.02
C MET A 65 -20.21 5.77 -7.38
N GLN A 66 -21.32 5.49 -8.07
CA GLN A 66 -22.67 5.73 -7.55
C GLN A 66 -22.97 4.87 -6.32
N GLN A 67 -22.58 3.59 -6.34
CA GLN A 67 -22.74 2.69 -5.19
C GLN A 67 -22.05 3.22 -3.94
N LEU A 68 -20.84 3.76 -4.06
CA LEU A 68 -20.11 4.28 -2.91
C LEU A 68 -20.62 5.65 -2.46
N HIS A 69 -21.04 6.49 -3.40
CA HIS A 69 -21.74 7.73 -3.08
C HIS A 69 -23.04 7.45 -2.29
N GLU A 70 -23.78 6.42 -2.67
CA GLU A 70 -24.96 5.94 -1.93
C GLU A 70 -24.58 5.47 -0.52
N LEU A 71 -23.53 4.64 -0.39
CA LEU A 71 -23.04 4.20 0.92
C LEU A 71 -22.63 5.39 1.80
N GLY A 72 -21.98 6.40 1.23
CA GLY A 72 -21.64 7.64 1.92
C GLY A 72 -22.87 8.42 2.37
N SER A 73 -23.88 8.50 1.51
CA SER A 73 -25.17 9.14 1.83
C SER A 73 -25.89 8.42 2.96
N HIS A 74 -25.82 7.09 2.99
CA HIS A 74 -26.33 6.27 4.10
C HIS A 74 -25.60 6.61 5.41
N PHE A 75 -24.27 6.68 5.40
CA PHE A 75 -23.48 7.08 6.58
C PHE A 75 -23.82 8.51 7.04
N ARG A 76 -24.06 9.44 6.11
CA ARG A 76 -24.54 10.78 6.45
C ARG A 76 -25.86 10.72 7.21
N GLN A 77 -26.83 9.97 6.70
CA GLN A 77 -28.13 9.81 7.36
C GLN A 77 -28.01 9.16 8.74
N SER A 78 -27.15 8.14 8.88
CA SER A 78 -26.98 7.42 10.14
C SER A 78 -26.24 8.21 11.21
N TYR A 79 -25.24 9.02 10.84
CA TYR A 79 -24.26 9.55 11.79
C TYR A 79 -24.17 11.08 11.81
N VAL A 80 -24.46 11.77 10.71
CA VAL A 80 -24.53 13.24 10.68
C VAL A 80 -25.90 13.70 11.14
N SER A 81 -26.98 13.11 10.61
CA SER A 81 -28.35 13.51 10.95
C SER A 81 -28.73 13.24 12.41
N THR A 82 -28.01 12.32 13.07
CA THR A 82 -28.16 12.01 14.51
C THR A 82 -27.21 12.81 15.40
N ASN A 83 -26.44 13.76 14.82
CA ASN A 83 -25.41 14.55 15.50
C ASN A 83 -24.31 13.72 16.18
N PHE A 84 -24.08 12.48 15.73
CA PHE A 84 -22.95 11.68 16.20
C PHE A 84 -21.62 12.29 15.73
N VAL A 85 -21.51 12.63 14.44
CA VAL A 85 -20.43 13.45 13.88
C VAL A 85 -20.96 14.79 13.36
N ASN A 86 -20.06 15.76 13.19
CA ASN A 86 -20.43 17.10 12.77
C ASN A 86 -21.03 17.11 11.35
N GLN A 87 -21.83 18.14 11.05
CA GLN A 87 -22.38 18.33 9.69
C GLN A 87 -21.30 18.55 8.62
N THR A 88 -20.15 19.07 9.05
CA THR A 88 -18.98 19.39 8.24
C THR A 88 -17.84 18.46 8.60
N PHE A 89 -17.04 18.06 7.60
CA PHE A 89 -15.92 17.16 7.82
C PHE A 89 -14.92 17.74 8.82
N SER A 90 -14.44 16.88 9.74
CA SER A 90 -13.42 17.21 10.73
C SER A 90 -12.46 16.05 10.87
N THR A 91 -11.17 16.32 10.62
CA THR A 91 -10.10 15.33 10.79
C THR A 91 -9.94 14.87 12.23
N LYS A 92 -10.49 15.60 13.21
CA LYS A 92 -10.54 15.20 14.62
C LYS A 92 -11.64 14.18 14.93
N GLN A 93 -12.64 14.04 14.07
CA GLN A 93 -13.76 13.13 14.28
C GLN A 93 -13.75 11.95 13.33
N VAL A 94 -13.31 12.15 12.08
CA VAL A 94 -13.35 11.12 11.04
C VAL A 94 -11.99 10.98 10.39
N TYR A 95 -11.48 9.75 10.40
CA TYR A 95 -10.28 9.34 9.69
C TYR A 95 -10.66 8.28 8.65
N LEU A 96 -10.11 8.39 7.44
CA LEU A 96 -10.34 7.44 6.35
C LEU A 96 -9.01 6.95 5.79
N ARG A 97 -8.83 5.63 5.81
CA ARG A 97 -7.74 4.91 5.14
C ARG A 97 -8.26 4.04 4.01
N SER A 98 -7.51 3.93 2.94
CA SER A 98 -7.76 3.08 1.79
C SER A 98 -6.56 2.16 1.55
N SER A 99 -6.77 1.05 0.85
CA SER A 99 -5.67 0.39 0.16
C SER A 99 -5.11 1.29 -0.94
N ASP A 100 -3.89 1.00 -1.37
CA ASP A 100 -3.16 1.71 -2.45
C ASP A 100 -3.76 1.49 -3.86
N SER A 101 -4.83 0.69 -4.00
CA SER A 101 -5.43 0.43 -5.30
C SER A 101 -6.31 1.59 -5.78
N ASP A 102 -6.18 1.97 -7.06
CA ASP A 102 -6.98 3.05 -7.68
C ASP A 102 -8.48 2.90 -7.40
N ARG A 103 -9.02 1.69 -7.59
CA ARG A 103 -10.44 1.41 -7.36
C ARG A 103 -10.88 1.63 -5.90
N ALA A 104 -10.02 1.38 -4.92
CA ALA A 104 -10.33 1.61 -3.51
C ALA A 104 -10.19 3.11 -3.14
N LEU A 105 -9.17 3.79 -3.67
CA LEU A 105 -8.98 5.23 -3.48
C LEU A 105 -10.13 6.04 -4.08
N VAL A 106 -10.54 5.72 -5.31
CA VAL A 106 -11.68 6.36 -5.98
C VAL A 106 -12.99 6.02 -5.27
N SER A 107 -13.14 4.78 -4.77
CA SER A 107 -14.29 4.39 -3.94
C SER A 107 -14.38 5.23 -2.66
N ALA A 108 -13.25 5.47 -1.99
CA ALA A 108 -13.20 6.32 -0.81
C ALA A 108 -13.61 7.77 -1.11
N GLN A 109 -13.15 8.34 -2.23
CA GLN A 109 -13.53 9.69 -2.65
C GLN A 109 -15.03 9.78 -2.98
N ALA A 110 -15.59 8.79 -3.68
CA ALA A 110 -17.02 8.74 -3.98
C ALA A 110 -17.88 8.61 -2.70
N PHE A 111 -17.43 7.78 -1.75
CA PHE A 111 -18.04 7.68 -0.43
C PHE A 111 -18.01 9.01 0.33
N LEU A 112 -16.86 9.68 0.36
CA LEU A 112 -16.70 10.96 1.05
C LEU A 112 -17.57 12.07 0.46
N TYR A 113 -17.80 12.04 -0.85
CA TYR A 113 -18.72 12.97 -1.50
C TYR A 113 -20.16 12.80 -0.98
N GLY A 114 -20.65 11.56 -0.90
CA GLY A 114 -21.98 11.29 -0.33
C GLY A 114 -22.06 11.57 1.18
N PHE A 115 -20.96 11.35 1.91
CA PHE A 115 -20.92 11.54 3.36
C PHE A 115 -20.85 13.02 3.77
N TYR A 116 -20.00 13.78 3.09
CA TYR A 116 -19.71 15.19 3.35
C TYR A 116 -19.78 16.02 2.07
N PRO A 117 -20.98 16.26 1.51
CA PRO A 117 -21.15 17.28 0.49
C PRO A 117 -20.75 18.66 1.05
N ALA A 118 -20.13 19.47 0.21
CA ALA A 118 -19.67 20.81 0.47
C ALA A 118 -20.88 21.75 0.64
N VAL A 119 -21.00 22.34 1.83
CA VAL A 119 -22.07 23.29 2.17
C VAL A 119 -21.49 24.52 2.88
N GLY A 120 -22.12 25.67 2.66
CA GLY A 120 -21.69 26.93 3.29
C GLY A 120 -20.22 27.26 2.98
N ASN A 121 -19.42 27.50 4.02
CA ASN A 121 -18.01 27.87 3.89
C ASN A 121 -17.11 26.75 3.31
N PHE A 122 -17.60 25.52 3.21
CA PHE A 122 -16.88 24.41 2.59
C PHE A 122 -17.10 24.33 1.08
N ALA A 123 -18.08 25.07 0.54
CA ALA A 123 -18.27 25.21 -0.91
C ALA A 123 -17.11 26.03 -1.50
N TRP A 124 -16.16 25.34 -2.12
CA TRP A 124 -14.91 25.94 -2.63
C TRP A 124 -14.98 26.33 -4.10
N ALA A 125 -15.99 25.86 -4.84
CA ALA A 125 -16.20 26.16 -6.25
C ALA A 125 -17.70 26.35 -6.57
N ARG A 126 -17.99 27.09 -7.65
CA ARG A 126 -19.37 27.33 -8.11
C ARG A 126 -19.92 26.07 -8.80
N ASN A 127 -21.23 25.83 -8.62
CA ASN A 127 -21.98 24.73 -9.24
C ASN A 127 -21.44 23.32 -8.91
N THR A 128 -20.84 23.15 -7.73
CA THR A 128 -20.42 21.85 -7.22
C THR A 128 -20.59 21.81 -5.71
N ASP A 129 -21.11 20.70 -5.20
CA ASP A 129 -21.17 20.34 -3.79
C ASP A 129 -20.12 19.27 -3.46
N TRP A 130 -19.17 18.98 -4.35
CA TRP A 130 -18.02 18.15 -4.03
C TRP A 130 -16.94 18.96 -3.29
N GLN A 131 -16.25 18.34 -2.34
CA GLN A 131 -15.05 18.90 -1.70
C GLN A 131 -13.92 17.87 -1.62
N PRO A 132 -12.65 18.31 -1.74
CA PRO A 132 -11.50 17.44 -1.51
C PRO A 132 -11.38 17.11 -0.03
N ILE A 133 -11.42 15.81 0.31
CA ILE A 133 -11.22 15.31 1.67
C ILE A 133 -10.05 14.31 1.65
N PRO A 134 -9.13 14.37 2.63
CA PRO A 134 -7.96 13.50 2.65
C PRO A 134 -8.35 12.02 2.78
N VAL A 135 -7.71 11.19 1.96
CA VAL A 135 -7.75 9.73 2.03
C VAL A 135 -6.33 9.25 2.23
N HIS A 136 -6.08 8.55 3.33
CA HIS A 136 -4.76 8.00 3.64
C HIS A 136 -4.62 6.62 3.01
N ALA A 137 -3.43 6.23 2.58
CA ALA A 137 -3.15 4.88 2.07
C ALA A 137 -1.73 4.46 2.39
N SER A 138 -1.47 3.15 2.28
CA SER A 138 -0.10 2.63 2.31
C SER A 138 0.67 3.09 1.07
N THR A 139 2.00 3.06 1.18
CA THR A 139 2.88 3.27 0.02
C THR A 139 2.62 2.20 -1.03
N PRO A 140 2.51 2.56 -2.33
CA PRO A 140 2.32 1.58 -3.38
C PRO A 140 3.39 0.48 -3.39
N GLY A 141 2.96 -0.78 -3.42
CA GLY A 141 3.86 -1.94 -3.45
C GLY A 141 4.41 -2.39 -2.09
N GLU A 142 4.19 -1.61 -1.02
CA GLU A 142 4.50 -2.06 0.34
C GLU A 142 3.39 -2.97 0.89
N PRO A 143 3.71 -3.97 1.74
CA PRO A 143 2.70 -4.80 2.37
C PRO A 143 1.70 -4.00 3.21
N ASP A 144 0.40 -4.14 2.93
CA ASP A 144 -0.68 -3.59 3.75
C ASP A 144 -1.53 -4.71 4.37
N ILE A 145 -1.16 -5.12 5.59
CA ILE A 145 -1.87 -6.14 6.39
C ILE A 145 -3.22 -5.69 6.94
N LEU A 146 -3.59 -4.41 6.79
CA LEU A 146 -4.83 -3.84 7.32
C LEU A 146 -5.92 -3.78 6.25
N THR A 147 -5.61 -3.27 5.06
CA THR A 147 -6.58 -3.03 3.99
C THR A 147 -6.34 -3.87 2.74
N LYS A 148 -5.28 -4.67 2.71
CA LYS A 148 -4.90 -5.49 1.54
C LYS A 148 -4.18 -6.79 1.91
N ALA A 149 -4.54 -7.39 3.05
CA ALA A 149 -3.85 -8.56 3.60
C ALA A 149 -3.75 -9.74 2.62
N THR A 150 -4.78 -9.94 1.79
CA THR A 150 -4.85 -11.01 0.78
C THR A 150 -3.92 -10.82 -0.42
N SER A 151 -3.24 -9.67 -0.54
CA SER A 151 -2.21 -9.45 -1.57
C SER A 151 -0.79 -9.70 -1.06
N ILE A 152 -0.64 -10.13 0.19
CA ILE A 152 0.65 -10.41 0.81
C ILE A 152 0.94 -11.89 0.62
N ALA A 153 2.09 -12.20 0.01
CA ALA A 153 2.55 -13.58 -0.13
C ALA A 153 2.79 -14.19 1.25
N CYS A 154 2.16 -15.32 1.53
CA CYS A 154 2.23 -15.99 2.81
C CYS A 154 2.22 -17.50 2.58
N LYS A 155 3.41 -18.10 2.53
CA LYS A 155 3.58 -19.50 2.10
C LYS A 155 2.65 -20.48 2.82
N ASN A 156 2.50 -20.38 4.14
CA ASN A 156 1.68 -21.32 4.89
C ASN A 156 0.19 -21.18 4.58
N TYR A 157 -0.26 -19.96 4.31
CA TYR A 157 -1.60 -19.68 3.84
C TYR A 157 -1.81 -20.17 2.39
N ASP A 158 -0.85 -19.87 1.53
CA ASP A 158 -0.88 -20.22 0.10
C ASP A 158 -0.92 -21.75 -0.06
N ASP A 159 -0.03 -22.49 0.62
CA ASP A 159 0.02 -23.95 0.59
C ASP A 159 -1.31 -24.58 1.07
N THR A 160 -1.94 -24.01 2.11
CA THR A 160 -3.22 -24.52 2.64
C THR A 160 -4.35 -24.26 1.65
N THR A 161 -4.37 -23.07 1.04
CA THR A 161 -5.37 -22.67 0.05
C THR A 161 -5.24 -23.52 -1.21
N ASP A 162 -4.02 -23.72 -1.71
CA ASP A 162 -3.72 -24.54 -2.87
C ASP A 162 -4.10 -26.01 -2.64
N ALA A 163 -3.85 -26.54 -1.44
CA ALA A 163 -4.29 -27.89 -1.06
C ALA A 163 -5.83 -28.01 -0.98
N GLY A 164 -6.53 -26.95 -0.59
CA GLY A 164 -7.99 -26.87 -0.68
C GLY A 164 -8.49 -26.88 -2.12
N ASP A 165 -7.92 -26.00 -2.96
CA ASP A 165 -8.28 -25.88 -4.37
C ASP A 165 -7.98 -27.17 -5.15
N ALA A 166 -6.90 -27.88 -4.81
CA ALA A 166 -6.57 -29.18 -5.40
C ALA A 166 -7.60 -30.28 -5.04
N ARG A 167 -8.03 -30.34 -3.78
CA ARG A 167 -9.08 -31.28 -3.34
C ARG A 167 -10.42 -30.99 -4.02
N ASP A 168 -10.80 -29.73 -4.10
CA ASP A 168 -12.03 -29.33 -4.80
C ASP A 168 -11.93 -29.62 -6.30
N ALA A 169 -10.76 -29.45 -6.91
CA ALA A 169 -10.53 -29.77 -8.30
C ALA A 169 -10.75 -31.26 -8.60
N GLU A 170 -10.34 -32.18 -7.70
CA GLU A 170 -10.60 -33.62 -7.86
C GLU A 170 -12.11 -33.95 -7.93
N ILE A 171 -12.94 -33.17 -7.24
CA ILE A 171 -14.40 -33.34 -7.22
C ILE A 171 -15.03 -32.66 -8.43
N TYR A 172 -14.81 -31.36 -8.60
CA TYR A 172 -15.55 -30.55 -9.56
C TYR A 172 -15.08 -30.74 -11.00
N ASN A 173 -13.82 -31.14 -11.24
CA ASN A 173 -13.38 -31.52 -12.59
C ASN A 173 -14.09 -32.77 -13.10
N VAL A 174 -14.48 -33.68 -12.20
CA VAL A 174 -15.24 -34.88 -12.55
C VAL A 174 -16.73 -34.54 -12.71
N GLN A 175 -17.29 -33.81 -11.74
CA GLN A 175 -18.71 -33.44 -11.74
C GLN A 175 -19.09 -32.59 -12.96
N TYR A 176 -18.30 -31.57 -13.29
CA TYR A 176 -18.57 -30.61 -14.36
C TYR A 176 -17.73 -30.85 -15.62
N LYS A 177 -17.35 -32.10 -15.86
CA LYS A 177 -16.47 -32.49 -16.98
C LYS A 177 -16.94 -31.96 -18.34
N GLU A 178 -18.21 -32.15 -18.66
CA GLU A 178 -18.79 -31.78 -19.96
C GLU A 178 -18.84 -30.25 -20.15
N LEU A 179 -19.15 -29.52 -19.07
CA LEU A 179 -19.02 -28.06 -19.03
C LEU A 179 -17.58 -27.63 -19.30
N PHE A 180 -16.60 -28.23 -18.63
CA PHE A 180 -15.20 -27.84 -18.78
C PHE A 180 -14.63 -28.20 -20.17
N GLU A 181 -15.08 -29.29 -20.79
CA GLU A 181 -14.76 -29.60 -22.18
C GLU A 181 -15.32 -28.53 -23.14
N ALA A 182 -16.56 -28.09 -22.95
CA ALA A 182 -17.14 -27.01 -23.73
C ALA A 182 -16.43 -25.66 -23.51
N LEU A 183 -16.09 -25.34 -22.25
CA LEU A 183 -15.33 -24.13 -21.91
C LEU A 183 -13.93 -24.15 -22.50
N SER A 184 -13.25 -25.30 -22.57
CA SER A 184 -11.95 -25.42 -23.23
C SER A 184 -12.00 -24.92 -24.70
N VAL A 185 -13.03 -25.35 -25.44
CA VAL A 185 -13.24 -24.91 -26.82
C VAL A 185 -13.66 -23.44 -26.90
N GLY A 186 -14.64 -23.04 -26.09
CA GLY A 186 -15.24 -21.70 -26.11
C GLY A 186 -14.28 -20.60 -25.66
N THR A 187 -13.45 -20.87 -24.65
CA THR A 187 -12.51 -19.91 -24.08
C THR A 187 -11.15 -19.90 -24.78
N GLY A 188 -10.76 -21.03 -25.39
CA GLY A 188 -9.43 -21.23 -25.95
C GLY A 188 -8.36 -21.59 -24.92
N ILE A 189 -8.75 -21.89 -23.67
CA ILE A 189 -7.84 -22.37 -22.62
C ILE A 189 -7.71 -23.88 -22.75
N ALA A 190 -6.52 -24.37 -23.11
CA ALA A 190 -6.24 -25.79 -23.14
C ALA A 190 -6.34 -26.40 -21.74
N ASN A 191 -6.95 -27.60 -21.63
CA ASN A 191 -7.16 -28.31 -20.37
C ASN A 191 -7.89 -27.47 -19.31
N PHE A 192 -9.03 -26.86 -19.70
CA PHE A 192 -9.87 -26.11 -18.79
C PHE A 192 -10.26 -26.94 -17.56
N SER A 193 -10.17 -26.34 -16.38
CA SER A 193 -10.43 -26.98 -15.09
C SER A 193 -11.05 -26.00 -14.08
N TYR A 194 -11.45 -26.53 -12.93
CA TYR A 194 -11.88 -25.78 -11.75
C TYR A 194 -10.94 -24.61 -11.39
N LEU A 195 -9.63 -24.78 -11.57
CA LEU A 195 -8.65 -23.74 -11.23
C LEU A 195 -8.73 -22.52 -12.15
N ASN A 196 -9.33 -22.64 -13.34
CA ASN A 196 -9.50 -21.56 -14.30
C ASN A 196 -10.72 -20.65 -14.01
N ILE A 197 -11.60 -21.06 -13.10
CA ILE A 197 -12.88 -20.37 -12.83
C ILE A 197 -12.72 -18.91 -12.41
N ASN A 198 -11.65 -18.55 -11.69
CA ASN A 198 -11.44 -17.17 -11.22
C ASN A 198 -11.30 -16.17 -12.37
N GLY A 199 -10.67 -16.57 -13.49
CA GLY A 199 -10.54 -15.72 -14.68
C GLY A 199 -11.86 -15.58 -15.42
N ILE A 200 -12.54 -16.71 -15.67
CA ILE A 200 -13.81 -16.74 -16.41
C ILE A 200 -14.93 -16.00 -15.68
N PHE A 201 -14.95 -16.03 -14.34
CA PHE A 201 -15.97 -15.34 -13.58
C PHE A 201 -16.00 -13.82 -13.85
N ASP A 202 -14.93 -13.21 -14.36
CA ASP A 202 -14.93 -11.80 -14.73
C ASP A 202 -15.94 -11.46 -15.87
N ILE A 203 -16.40 -12.45 -16.66
CA ILE A 203 -17.53 -12.30 -17.62
C ILE A 203 -18.80 -11.80 -16.93
N GLN A 204 -19.01 -12.14 -15.65
CA GLN A 204 -20.15 -11.63 -14.89
C GLN A 204 -20.19 -10.09 -14.89
N ARG A 205 -19.04 -9.42 -15.00
CA ARG A 205 -18.94 -7.95 -15.06
C ARG A 205 -19.49 -7.44 -16.38
N GLU A 206 -19.12 -8.07 -17.49
CA GLU A 206 -19.63 -7.73 -18.82
C GLU A 206 -21.15 -7.87 -18.86
N LEU A 207 -21.68 -8.96 -18.32
CA LEU A 207 -23.13 -9.19 -18.21
C LEU A 207 -23.83 -8.11 -17.36
N LEU A 208 -23.24 -7.70 -16.24
CA LEU A 208 -23.76 -6.60 -15.41
C LEU A 208 -23.80 -5.25 -16.13
N HIS A 209 -22.94 -5.06 -17.14
CA HIS A 209 -22.89 -3.87 -17.99
C HIS A 209 -23.68 -4.00 -19.30
N ASN A 210 -24.56 -5.00 -19.42
CA ASN A 210 -25.33 -5.29 -20.63
C ASN A 210 -24.45 -5.52 -21.88
N MET A 211 -23.22 -5.98 -21.69
CA MET A 211 -22.31 -6.35 -22.78
C MET A 211 -22.65 -7.77 -23.25
N THR A 212 -23.83 -7.95 -23.86
CA THR A 212 -24.33 -9.27 -24.27
C THR A 212 -24.16 -9.57 -25.76
N THR A 213 -24.02 -8.55 -26.61
CA THR A 213 -24.03 -8.70 -28.08
C THR A 213 -22.88 -9.54 -28.65
N LEU A 214 -21.68 -9.43 -28.06
CA LEU A 214 -20.49 -10.20 -28.46
C LEU A 214 -20.26 -11.44 -27.58
N GLN A 215 -21.14 -11.71 -26.61
CA GLN A 215 -20.99 -12.91 -25.78
C GLN A 215 -21.27 -14.15 -26.62
N PRO A 216 -20.44 -15.20 -26.50
CA PRO A 216 -20.68 -16.45 -27.19
C PRO A 216 -21.84 -17.23 -26.55
N GLU A 217 -22.54 -18.03 -27.36
CA GLU A 217 -23.71 -18.82 -26.94
C GLU A 217 -23.46 -19.71 -25.71
N TRP A 218 -22.22 -20.19 -25.52
CA TRP A 218 -21.89 -21.04 -24.38
C TRP A 218 -22.09 -20.35 -23.02
N VAL A 219 -22.03 -19.01 -22.96
CA VAL A 219 -22.25 -18.22 -21.73
C VAL A 219 -23.68 -18.39 -21.22
N TYR A 220 -24.64 -18.55 -22.13
CA TYR A 220 -26.06 -18.67 -21.82
C TYR A 220 -26.56 -20.12 -21.83
N HIS A 221 -25.68 -21.08 -22.16
CA HIS A 221 -26.06 -22.48 -22.29
C HIS A 221 -26.63 -23.02 -20.98
N VAL A 222 -27.75 -23.74 -21.10
CA VAL A 222 -28.43 -24.42 -19.99
C VAL A 222 -28.06 -25.89 -20.03
N TRP A 223 -27.64 -26.44 -18.90
CA TRP A 223 -27.16 -27.81 -18.77
C TRP A 223 -28.20 -28.69 -18.06
N PRO A 224 -28.99 -29.53 -18.77
CA PRO A 224 -30.02 -30.34 -18.15
C PRO A 224 -29.50 -31.33 -17.10
N GLN A 225 -28.29 -31.84 -17.28
CA GLN A 225 -27.60 -32.74 -16.37
C GLN A 225 -27.12 -32.05 -15.06
N TYR A 226 -27.09 -30.72 -15.04
CA TYR A 226 -26.70 -29.91 -13.88
C TYR A 226 -27.91 -29.11 -13.37
N GLU A 227 -29.04 -29.81 -13.19
CA GLU A 227 -30.27 -29.26 -12.62
C GLU A 227 -30.85 -28.09 -13.46
N ASN A 228 -30.67 -28.12 -14.78
CA ASN A 228 -31.06 -27.06 -15.71
C ASN A 228 -30.46 -25.69 -15.37
N ARG A 229 -29.25 -25.67 -14.80
CA ARG A 229 -28.53 -24.42 -14.51
C ARG A 229 -27.79 -23.92 -15.75
N THR A 230 -27.68 -22.60 -15.85
CA THR A 230 -26.88 -21.94 -16.88
C THR A 230 -25.39 -22.07 -16.58
N THR A 231 -24.56 -21.94 -17.62
CA THR A 231 -23.10 -21.89 -17.49
C THR A 231 -22.65 -20.88 -16.43
N MET A 232 -23.21 -19.66 -16.43
CA MET A 232 -22.81 -18.62 -15.48
C MET A 232 -23.30 -18.87 -14.05
N GLU A 233 -24.42 -19.56 -13.85
CA GLU A 233 -24.84 -19.99 -12.51
C GLU A 233 -23.89 -21.02 -11.90
N ILE A 234 -23.39 -21.95 -12.72
CA ILE A 234 -22.40 -22.95 -12.28
C ILE A 234 -21.06 -22.27 -12.02
N ILE A 235 -20.58 -21.41 -12.92
CA ILE A 235 -19.33 -20.64 -12.72
C ILE A 235 -19.40 -19.78 -11.45
N THR A 236 -20.55 -19.15 -11.17
CA THR A 236 -20.75 -18.33 -9.97
C THR A 236 -20.67 -19.16 -8.69
N GLU A 237 -21.26 -20.36 -8.67
CA GLU A 237 -21.14 -21.28 -7.54
C GLU A 237 -19.68 -21.72 -7.34
N LEU A 238 -19.02 -22.21 -8.39
CA LEU A 238 -17.62 -22.64 -8.32
C LEU A 238 -16.71 -21.50 -7.86
N ARG A 239 -16.97 -20.27 -8.32
CA ARG A 239 -16.26 -19.07 -7.85
C ARG A 239 -16.48 -18.83 -6.36
N THR A 240 -17.72 -19.01 -5.89
CA THR A 240 -18.10 -18.83 -4.49
C THR A 240 -17.38 -19.85 -3.61
N ILE A 241 -17.33 -21.12 -4.04
CA ILE A 241 -16.58 -22.18 -3.34
C ILE A 241 -15.09 -21.79 -3.23
N ARG A 242 -14.46 -21.38 -4.33
CA ARG A 242 -13.07 -20.92 -4.31
C ARG A 242 -12.85 -19.71 -3.41
N MET A 243 -13.77 -18.75 -3.40
CA MET A 243 -13.69 -17.61 -2.47
C MET A 243 -13.75 -18.03 -1.01
N ASN A 244 -14.60 -19.02 -0.68
CA ASN A 244 -14.72 -19.52 0.68
C ASN A 244 -13.49 -20.33 1.09
N ASN A 245 -12.87 -21.08 0.17
CA ASN A 245 -11.62 -21.81 0.43
C ASN A 245 -10.48 -20.90 0.92
N LEU A 246 -10.47 -19.62 0.51
CA LEU A 246 -9.50 -18.63 0.98
C LEU A 246 -9.51 -18.44 2.51
N PHE A 247 -10.62 -18.74 3.19
CA PHE A 247 -10.80 -18.47 4.63
C PHE A 247 -11.47 -19.63 5.37
N ALA A 248 -11.47 -20.83 4.78
CA ALA A 248 -12.24 -21.97 5.25
C ALA A 248 -11.78 -22.50 6.62
N THR A 249 -10.48 -22.39 6.91
CA THR A 249 -9.92 -22.82 8.20
C THR A 249 -9.74 -21.65 9.17
N ALA A 250 -9.79 -21.93 10.47
CA ALA A 250 -9.52 -20.94 11.51
C ALA A 250 -8.12 -20.30 11.34
N ASN A 251 -7.12 -21.06 10.89
CA ASN A 251 -5.78 -20.54 10.64
C ASN A 251 -5.74 -19.59 9.42
N GLN A 252 -6.42 -19.92 8.31
CA GLN A 252 -6.51 -19.00 7.16
C GLN A 252 -7.22 -17.70 7.54
N ALA A 253 -8.34 -17.79 8.26
CA ALA A 253 -9.07 -16.62 8.75
C ALA A 253 -8.22 -15.76 9.70
N LYS A 254 -7.46 -16.40 10.60
CA LYS A 254 -6.49 -15.73 11.48
C LYS A 254 -5.40 -15.00 10.68
N LEU A 255 -4.78 -15.68 9.71
CA LEU A 255 -3.68 -15.11 8.91
C LEU A 255 -4.13 -13.89 8.09
N MET A 256 -5.33 -13.91 7.52
CA MET A 256 -5.80 -12.86 6.62
C MET A 256 -6.69 -11.79 7.28
N GLY A 257 -7.40 -12.14 8.36
CA GLY A 257 -8.33 -11.25 9.06
C GLY A 257 -7.89 -10.87 10.47
N GLY A 258 -6.97 -11.63 11.07
CA GLY A 258 -6.61 -11.51 12.49
C GLY A 258 -5.94 -10.19 12.87
N TYR A 259 -5.16 -9.59 11.96
CA TYR A 259 -4.54 -8.29 12.22
C TYR A 259 -5.57 -7.14 12.24
N LEU A 260 -6.48 -7.14 11.27
CA LEU A 260 -7.56 -6.17 11.22
C LEU A 260 -8.52 -6.34 12.41
N LEU A 261 -8.84 -7.58 12.76
CA LEU A 261 -9.64 -7.89 13.96
C LEU A 261 -8.96 -7.37 15.22
N ASN A 262 -7.67 -7.66 15.41
CA ASN A 262 -6.91 -7.16 16.56
C ASN A 262 -6.92 -5.63 16.61
N THR A 263 -6.75 -4.98 15.46
CA THR A 263 -6.81 -3.52 15.35
C THR A 263 -8.17 -2.98 15.81
N TRP A 264 -9.27 -3.59 15.36
CA TRP A 264 -10.63 -3.20 15.74
C TRP A 264 -10.92 -3.40 17.24
N ILE A 265 -10.38 -4.47 17.82
CA ILE A 265 -10.48 -4.74 19.27
C ILE A 265 -9.74 -3.67 20.05
N GLN A 266 -8.48 -3.38 19.70
CA GLN A 266 -7.67 -2.36 20.37
C GLN A 266 -8.30 -0.97 20.27
N GLN A 267 -8.91 -0.65 19.13
CA GLN A 267 -9.65 0.60 18.93
C GLN A 267 -10.86 0.69 19.87
N ALA A 268 -11.65 -0.38 19.99
CA ALA A 268 -12.78 -0.44 20.92
C ALA A 268 -12.35 -0.32 22.40
N GLU A 269 -11.26 -1.00 22.78
CA GLU A 269 -10.71 -0.89 24.15
C GLU A 269 -10.22 0.54 24.44
N THR A 270 -9.55 1.18 23.48
CA THR A 270 -9.07 2.57 23.62
C THR A 270 -10.24 3.55 23.79
N VAL A 271 -11.36 3.30 23.11
CA VAL A 271 -12.61 4.05 23.33
C VAL A 271 -13.13 3.85 24.75
N SER A 272 -13.14 2.62 25.27
CA SER A 272 -13.61 2.33 26.64
C SER A 272 -12.76 3.02 27.72
N ARG A 273 -11.48 3.29 27.44
CA ARG A 273 -10.58 4.05 28.32
C ARG A 273 -10.70 5.57 28.17
N GLY A 274 -11.48 6.05 27.20
CA GLY A 274 -11.60 7.49 26.90
C GLY A 274 -10.36 8.10 26.23
N GLU A 275 -9.51 7.26 25.62
CA GLU A 275 -8.23 7.65 25.02
C GLU A 275 -8.33 7.90 23.50
N MET A 276 -9.48 7.58 22.88
CA MET A 276 -9.73 7.79 21.45
C MET A 276 -10.29 9.19 21.20
N SER A 277 -9.67 9.97 20.33
CA SER A 277 -10.15 11.30 19.97
C SER A 277 -11.16 11.28 18.82
N GLU A 278 -10.96 10.35 17.89
CA GLU A 278 -11.74 10.11 16.70
C GLU A 278 -13.07 9.42 17.06
N LYS A 279 -14.14 9.82 16.38
CA LYS A 279 -15.45 9.15 16.49
C LYS A 279 -15.63 8.05 15.45
N MET A 280 -14.91 8.17 14.32
CA MET A 280 -15.04 7.25 13.19
C MET A 280 -13.70 6.91 12.55
N LEU A 281 -13.42 5.62 12.42
CA LEU A 281 -12.30 5.09 11.62
C LEU A 281 -12.84 4.27 10.45
N LEU A 282 -12.54 4.71 9.23
CA LEU A 282 -13.15 4.21 8.00
C LEU A 282 -12.10 3.60 7.07
N TYR A 283 -12.41 2.44 6.48
CA TYR A 283 -11.48 1.65 5.68
C TYR A 283 -12.07 1.28 4.31
N SER A 284 -11.47 1.77 3.23
CA SER A 284 -11.80 1.38 1.84
C SER A 284 -10.90 0.24 1.36
N SER A 285 -11.48 -0.90 1.01
CA SER A 285 -10.74 -2.15 0.82
C SER A 285 -11.40 -3.07 -0.22
N HIS A 286 -11.26 -4.39 -0.04
CA HIS A 286 -11.54 -5.45 -0.98
C HIS A 286 -12.47 -6.51 -0.38
N ASP A 287 -13.11 -7.30 -1.25
CA ASP A 287 -13.94 -8.45 -0.87
C ASP A 287 -13.17 -9.44 0.00
N GLY A 288 -11.95 -9.79 -0.38
CA GLY A 288 -11.13 -10.73 0.36
C GLY A 288 -10.83 -10.29 1.80
N VAL A 289 -10.63 -8.98 2.04
CA VAL A 289 -10.35 -8.46 3.39
C VAL A 289 -11.62 -8.40 4.24
N LEU A 290 -12.76 -8.04 3.62
CA LEU A 290 -14.05 -8.05 4.31
C LEU A 290 -14.44 -9.49 4.67
N LEU A 291 -14.28 -10.43 3.75
CA LEU A 291 -14.56 -11.84 3.97
C LEU A 291 -13.61 -12.48 4.98
N SER A 292 -12.32 -12.11 4.98
CA SER A 292 -11.37 -12.59 5.99
C SER A 292 -11.76 -12.13 7.39
N LEU A 293 -12.18 -10.87 7.54
CA LEU A 293 -12.66 -10.34 8.82
C LEU A 293 -13.96 -11.00 9.26
N LEU A 294 -14.93 -11.19 8.36
CA LEU A 294 -16.18 -11.92 8.65
C LEU A 294 -15.90 -13.33 9.18
N ASN A 295 -14.97 -14.07 8.56
CA ASN A 295 -14.60 -15.40 9.01
C ASN A 295 -13.80 -15.35 10.33
N ALA A 296 -12.92 -14.36 10.52
CA ALA A 296 -12.15 -14.20 11.75
C ALA A 296 -13.04 -13.91 12.99
N VAL A 297 -14.14 -13.17 12.81
CA VAL A 297 -15.14 -12.96 13.88
C VAL A 297 -16.15 -14.11 14.02
N GLY A 298 -16.05 -15.12 13.15
CA GLY A 298 -16.96 -16.27 13.08
C GLY A 298 -18.37 -15.92 12.64
N ALA A 299 -18.52 -14.89 11.80
CA ALA A 299 -19.79 -14.45 11.21
C ALA A 299 -19.84 -14.60 9.69
N GLY A 300 -18.96 -15.43 9.11
CA GLY A 300 -19.00 -15.77 7.69
C GLY A 300 -20.29 -16.48 7.32
N ASN A 301 -20.91 -16.07 6.20
CA ASN A 301 -22.16 -16.64 5.70
C ASN A 301 -21.98 -17.50 4.44
N SER A 302 -20.73 -17.79 4.06
CA SER A 302 -20.36 -18.54 2.85
C SER A 302 -20.82 -17.92 1.52
N GLU A 303 -21.17 -16.63 1.51
CA GLU A 303 -21.59 -15.91 0.31
C GLU A 303 -20.50 -14.98 -0.22
N MET A 304 -20.56 -14.67 -1.51
CA MET A 304 -19.75 -13.64 -2.13
C MET A 304 -20.11 -12.26 -1.55
N VAL A 305 -19.09 -11.47 -1.21
CA VAL A 305 -19.28 -10.09 -0.73
C VAL A 305 -19.71 -9.17 -1.89
N PRO A 306 -20.91 -8.55 -1.87
CA PRO A 306 -21.35 -7.65 -2.93
C PRO A 306 -20.51 -6.38 -3.05
N TYR A 307 -20.56 -5.70 -4.21
CA TYR A 307 -19.93 -4.40 -4.38
C TYR A 307 -20.51 -3.37 -3.39
N ALA A 308 -19.65 -2.51 -2.85
CA ALA A 308 -20.01 -1.53 -1.82
C ALA A 308 -20.62 -2.11 -0.52
N ALA A 309 -20.51 -3.43 -0.31
CA ALA A 309 -20.88 -4.02 0.97
C ALA A 309 -19.92 -3.54 2.06
N ALA A 310 -20.47 -3.30 3.25
CA ALA A 310 -19.74 -2.72 4.38
C ALA A 310 -19.97 -3.53 5.67
N LEU A 311 -18.89 -3.76 6.40
CA LEU A 311 -18.91 -4.24 7.77
C LEU A 311 -18.71 -3.04 8.71
N ILE A 312 -19.55 -2.92 9.72
CA ILE A 312 -19.62 -1.75 10.60
C ILE A 312 -19.65 -2.24 12.04
N MET A 313 -18.68 -1.85 12.85
CA MET A 313 -18.70 -2.06 14.29
C MET A 313 -19.07 -0.76 14.99
N HIS A 314 -20.09 -0.83 15.84
CA HIS A 314 -20.48 0.22 16.77
C HIS A 314 -19.99 -0.10 18.16
N VAL A 315 -19.47 0.90 18.86
CA VAL A 315 -19.18 0.81 20.28
C VAL A 315 -20.12 1.76 21.02
N TYR A 316 -20.94 1.18 21.90
CA TYR A 316 -21.90 1.88 22.72
C TYR A 316 -21.45 1.92 24.18
N SER A 317 -21.78 2.99 24.90
CA SER A 317 -21.72 3.02 26.36
C SER A 317 -23.12 2.91 26.96
N ASP A 318 -23.23 2.14 28.04
CA ASP A 318 -24.45 1.97 28.83
C ASP A 318 -24.09 1.81 30.31
N ASN A 319 -24.49 2.78 31.13
CA ASN A 319 -24.22 2.84 32.58
C ASN A 319 -22.75 2.62 32.99
N GLY A 320 -21.81 3.07 32.16
CA GLY A 320 -20.36 2.97 32.41
C GLY A 320 -19.71 1.72 31.81
N ASP A 321 -20.50 0.74 31.37
CA ASP A 321 -20.03 -0.40 30.58
C ASP A 321 -20.00 -0.04 29.08
N TYR A 322 -19.09 -0.65 28.33
CA TYR A 322 -18.97 -0.49 26.88
C TYR A 322 -19.28 -1.80 26.16
N PHE A 323 -20.03 -1.71 25.06
CA PHE A 323 -20.50 -2.85 24.28
C PHE A 323 -20.17 -2.67 22.80
N ALA A 324 -19.72 -3.75 22.16
CA ALA A 324 -19.46 -3.79 20.73
C ALA A 324 -20.58 -4.53 19.99
N GLU A 325 -21.07 -3.94 18.91
CA GLU A 325 -22.07 -4.55 18.03
C GLU A 325 -21.60 -4.49 16.58
N LEU A 326 -21.73 -5.61 15.87
CA LEU A 326 -21.26 -5.75 14.50
C LEU A 326 -22.46 -5.79 13.54
N PHE A 327 -22.36 -5.05 12.43
CA PHE A 327 -23.39 -4.95 11.41
C PHE A 327 -22.81 -5.16 10.02
N TYR A 328 -23.52 -5.91 9.18
CA TYR A 328 -23.16 -6.15 7.79
C TYR A 328 -24.22 -5.57 6.85
N ARG A 329 -23.81 -4.61 6.04
CA ARG A 329 -24.63 -4.02 4.99
C ARG A 329 -24.20 -4.60 3.65
N ASN A 330 -24.95 -5.56 3.15
CA ASN A 330 -24.72 -6.22 1.85
C ASN A 330 -25.76 -5.83 0.78
N GLU A 331 -26.75 -5.01 1.13
CA GLU A 331 -27.76 -4.49 0.20
C GLU A 331 -28.19 -3.07 0.59
N THR A 332 -28.87 -2.37 -0.33
CA THR A 332 -29.25 -0.96 -0.15
C THR A 332 -30.69 -0.78 0.35
N LYS A 333 -31.56 -1.78 0.18
CA LYS A 333 -33.00 -1.68 0.47
C LYS A 333 -33.37 -1.95 1.92
N ARG A 334 -32.46 -2.56 2.68
CA ARG A 334 -32.69 -2.96 4.08
C ARG A 334 -31.65 -2.32 4.99
N PRO A 335 -32.00 -2.13 6.28
CA PRO A 335 -31.00 -1.73 7.27
C PRO A 335 -29.90 -2.80 7.40
N PRO A 336 -28.68 -2.42 7.83
CA PRO A 336 -27.59 -3.37 8.05
C PRO A 336 -27.99 -4.51 9.00
N TYR A 337 -27.58 -5.73 8.66
CA TYR A 337 -27.85 -6.94 9.43
C TYR A 337 -26.95 -6.98 10.67
N ARG A 338 -27.54 -7.09 11.87
CA ARG A 338 -26.77 -7.31 13.09
C ARG A 338 -26.17 -8.72 13.07
N LEU A 339 -24.86 -8.82 13.19
CA LEU A 339 -24.11 -10.07 13.23
C LEU A 339 -23.75 -10.45 14.66
N ARG A 340 -23.78 -11.75 14.95
CA ARG A 340 -23.29 -12.31 16.20
C ARG A 340 -21.78 -12.55 16.08
N MET A 341 -21.04 -12.06 17.06
CA MET A 341 -19.60 -12.27 17.20
C MET A 341 -19.35 -13.57 17.95
N SER A 342 -18.84 -14.62 17.30
CA SER A 342 -18.79 -15.96 17.91
C SER A 342 -17.85 -16.04 19.12
N GLY A 343 -16.79 -15.23 19.13
CA GLY A 343 -15.82 -15.15 20.22
C GLY A 343 -16.30 -14.33 21.43
N CYS A 344 -17.51 -13.77 21.43
CA CYS A 344 -17.99 -12.89 22.49
C CYS A 344 -19.45 -13.20 22.88
N PRO A 345 -19.83 -13.12 24.16
CA PRO A 345 -21.22 -13.16 24.59
C PRO A 345 -22.08 -12.08 23.90
N ASP A 346 -23.40 -12.28 23.83
CA ASP A 346 -24.34 -11.25 23.33
C ASP A 346 -25.22 -10.77 24.48
N PRO A 347 -25.19 -9.48 24.88
CA PRO A 347 -24.40 -8.37 24.33
C PRO A 347 -22.90 -8.49 24.63
N CYS A 348 -22.06 -8.14 23.64
CA CYS A 348 -20.62 -8.27 23.76
C CYS A 348 -20.02 -7.09 24.51
N ARG A 349 -19.46 -7.33 25.71
CA ARG A 349 -18.72 -6.31 26.44
C ARG A 349 -17.36 -6.09 25.78
N VAL A 350 -16.93 -4.84 25.62
CA VAL A 350 -15.62 -4.52 25.01
C VAL A 350 -14.47 -5.21 25.76
N SER A 351 -14.57 -5.32 27.09
CA SER A 351 -13.57 -6.01 27.94
C SER A 351 -13.41 -7.51 27.64
N GLU A 352 -14.36 -8.13 26.94
CA GLU A 352 -14.36 -9.57 26.62
C GLU A 352 -13.80 -9.84 25.21
N LEU A 353 -13.62 -8.81 24.37
CA LEU A 353 -13.16 -8.97 22.99
C LEU A 353 -11.76 -9.57 22.90
N ALA A 354 -10.80 -9.04 23.66
CA ALA A 354 -9.41 -9.49 23.60
C ALA A 354 -9.24 -10.95 24.06
N SER A 355 -9.92 -11.35 25.13
CA SER A 355 -9.88 -12.74 25.60
C SER A 355 -10.62 -13.67 24.62
N GLY A 356 -11.78 -13.24 24.14
CA GLY A 356 -12.63 -13.97 23.19
C GLY A 356 -11.97 -14.31 21.85
N TYR A 357 -11.12 -13.41 21.35
CA TYR A 357 -10.43 -13.56 20.06
C TYR A 357 -8.92 -13.77 20.18
N SER A 358 -8.42 -14.12 21.37
CA SER A 358 -6.98 -14.32 21.64
C SER A 358 -6.30 -15.32 20.69
N GLN A 359 -7.04 -16.35 20.23
CA GLN A 359 -6.51 -17.35 19.29
C GLN A 359 -6.62 -16.93 17.82
N THR A 360 -7.42 -15.91 17.50
CA THR A 360 -7.74 -15.48 16.13
C THR A 360 -7.05 -14.18 15.72
N THR A 361 -6.37 -13.52 16.66
CA THR A 361 -5.72 -12.22 16.45
C THR A 361 -4.26 -12.35 16.02
N ILE A 362 -3.79 -11.34 15.28
CA ILE A 362 -2.39 -11.16 14.88
C ILE A 362 -1.97 -9.73 15.20
N THR A 363 -0.74 -9.55 15.65
CA THR A 363 -0.21 -8.27 16.14
C THR A 363 0.78 -7.60 15.17
N SER A 364 1.38 -8.35 14.25
CA SER A 364 2.35 -7.81 13.28
C SER A 364 2.43 -8.63 12.00
N LEU A 365 3.03 -8.03 10.95
CA LEU A 365 3.36 -8.74 9.72
C LEU A 365 4.34 -9.89 9.98
N ASP A 366 5.34 -9.68 10.84
CA ASP A 366 6.31 -10.74 11.18
C ASP A 366 5.60 -11.93 11.80
N GLN A 367 4.63 -11.70 12.70
CA GLN A 367 3.85 -12.78 13.29
C GLN A 367 3.05 -13.51 12.21
N MET A 368 2.39 -12.79 11.30
CA MET A 368 1.64 -13.38 10.16
C MET A 368 2.52 -14.29 9.30
N LEU A 369 3.76 -13.86 9.01
CA LEU A 369 4.70 -14.61 8.17
C LEU A 369 5.39 -15.76 8.93
N GLN A 370 5.47 -15.69 10.26
CA GLN A 370 6.13 -16.68 11.12
C GLN A 370 5.20 -17.76 11.69
N VAL A 371 3.87 -17.68 11.49
CA VAL A 371 2.95 -18.73 11.99
C VAL A 371 3.28 -20.06 11.32
N LEU A 372 4.11 -20.88 11.97
CA LEU A 372 4.42 -22.23 11.53
C LEU A 372 3.15 -23.10 11.59
N PRO A 373 3.00 -24.09 10.69
CA PRO A 373 1.89 -25.05 10.77
C PRO A 373 1.89 -25.74 12.14
N GLU A 374 0.69 -25.88 12.73
CA GLU A 374 0.47 -26.42 14.09
C GLU A 374 0.97 -27.88 14.29
N THR A 375 1.57 -28.51 13.29
CA THR A 375 2.05 -29.90 13.33
C THR A 375 3.50 -30.07 13.81
N MET A 376 4.19 -29.00 14.27
CA MET A 376 5.55 -29.12 14.82
C MET A 376 5.77 -28.46 16.19
N CYS A 377 4.76 -28.50 17.08
CA CYS A 377 4.98 -28.27 18.50
C CYS A 377 5.03 -29.60 19.26
N PHE A 378 6.08 -30.40 19.04
CA PHE A 378 6.57 -31.27 20.11
C PHE A 378 7.29 -30.37 21.12
N ILE A 379 6.53 -29.82 22.05
CA ILE A 379 7.07 -29.20 23.25
C ILE A 379 7.82 -30.31 24.00
N PHE A 380 9.15 -30.33 23.91
CA PHE A 380 9.97 -30.96 24.93
C PHE A 380 9.75 -30.16 26.22
N VAL A 381 8.74 -30.57 26.99
CA VAL A 381 8.59 -30.13 28.37
C VAL A 381 9.78 -30.73 29.13
N PHE A 382 10.83 -29.95 29.32
CA PHE A 382 11.83 -30.25 30.34
C PHE A 382 11.15 -30.08 31.71
N LEU A 383 10.58 -31.16 32.23
CA LEU A 383 10.28 -31.28 33.66
C LEU A 383 11.60 -31.50 34.41
N PRO A 384 11.90 -30.71 35.46
CA PRO A 384 13.06 -30.95 36.30
C PRO A 384 12.68 -31.97 37.38
N THR A 385 13.09 -33.23 37.21
CA THR A 385 13.09 -34.18 38.32
C THR A 385 14.44 -34.86 38.42
N ALA A 386 15.21 -34.43 39.41
CA ALA A 386 16.32 -35.20 39.93
C ALA A 386 15.80 -36.43 40.69
N ALA A 387 16.62 -37.48 40.65
CA ALA A 387 16.62 -38.67 41.51
C ALA A 387 15.64 -39.81 41.16
N VAL A 388 16.20 -40.93 40.69
CA VAL A 388 16.36 -42.22 41.40
C VAL A 388 16.52 -43.34 40.36
N ALA A 389 17.46 -44.23 40.65
CA ALA A 389 18.02 -45.25 39.78
C ALA A 389 17.16 -46.52 39.61
N HIS A 390 17.63 -47.33 38.66
CA HIS A 390 17.53 -48.79 38.54
C HIS A 390 16.42 -49.44 37.69
N ALA A 391 16.93 -50.09 36.63
CA ALA A 391 16.71 -51.50 36.25
C ALA A 391 15.67 -51.81 35.15
N LEU A 392 16.14 -52.67 34.22
CA LEU A 392 15.42 -53.45 33.20
C LEU A 392 14.97 -52.62 31.98
N GLY A 393 15.45 -52.81 30.75
CA GLY A 393 16.01 -53.98 30.10
C GLY A 393 15.13 -54.34 28.90
N ALA A 394 15.33 -53.71 27.74
CA ALA A 394 14.92 -54.23 26.44
C ALA A 394 15.49 -53.38 25.28
N THR A 395 16.11 -54.09 24.35
CA THR A 395 16.80 -53.68 23.13
C THR A 395 15.87 -53.19 22.02
N LEU A 396 16.25 -52.13 21.31
CA LEU A 396 15.82 -51.84 19.93
C LEU A 396 17.04 -51.41 19.07
N PRO A 397 17.06 -51.74 17.76
CA PRO A 397 18.28 -51.98 17.01
C PRO A 397 18.93 -50.74 16.38
N ASP A 398 20.26 -50.86 16.24
CA ASP A 398 21.17 -49.97 15.53
C ASP A 398 20.82 -49.79 14.05
N SER A 399 20.40 -48.58 13.66
CA SER A 399 20.65 -48.05 12.33
C SER A 399 20.60 -46.52 12.29
N CYS A 400 21.48 -45.87 13.04
CA CYS A 400 21.93 -44.50 12.76
C CYS A 400 23.21 -44.20 13.56
N ARG A 401 24.33 -44.82 13.16
CA ARG A 401 25.66 -44.30 13.50
C ARG A 401 26.01 -43.19 12.52
N VAL A 402 25.99 -41.94 12.97
CA VAL A 402 26.79 -40.87 12.37
C VAL A 402 27.87 -40.51 13.37
N GLN A 403 29.11 -40.74 12.98
CA GLN A 403 30.31 -40.44 13.76
C GLN A 403 30.46 -38.93 13.93
N MET A 404 30.68 -38.49 15.17
CA MET A 404 31.23 -37.18 15.49
C MET A 404 32.73 -37.18 15.17
N THR A 405 33.17 -36.39 14.20
CA THR A 405 34.55 -35.86 14.18
C THR A 405 34.57 -34.39 13.76
N ASP A 406 35.25 -33.63 14.61
CA ASP A 406 35.96 -32.37 14.40
C ASP A 406 35.18 -31.06 14.27
N TYR A 407 34.82 -30.55 15.46
CA TYR A 407 34.56 -29.13 15.74
C TYR A 407 35.84 -28.30 15.63
N ALA A 408 35.85 -27.32 14.73
CA ALA A 408 36.76 -26.17 14.82
C ALA A 408 36.06 -25.03 15.59
N LEU A 409 36.39 -24.91 16.88
CA LEU A 409 36.05 -23.77 17.74
C LEU A 409 36.81 -22.52 17.27
N VAL A 410 36.12 -21.59 16.61
CA VAL A 410 36.62 -20.22 16.42
C VAL A 410 35.85 -19.29 17.35
N ARG A 411 36.54 -18.84 18.41
CA ARG A 411 36.11 -17.76 19.31
C ARG A 411 35.88 -16.47 18.51
N SER A 412 34.67 -15.94 18.50
CA SER A 412 34.43 -14.51 18.26
C SER A 412 34.25 -13.79 19.59
N ARG A 413 34.99 -12.68 19.74
CA ARG A 413 35.08 -11.87 20.95
C ARG A 413 33.86 -10.98 21.09
N SER A 414 33.30 -10.93 22.29
CA SER A 414 32.29 -9.98 22.75
C SER A 414 32.81 -8.54 22.64
N THR A 415 31.99 -7.64 22.10
CA THR A 415 32.02 -6.22 22.45
C THR A 415 30.59 -5.81 22.79
N ALA A 416 30.38 -5.53 24.08
CA ALA A 416 29.16 -4.96 24.61
C ALA A 416 29.15 -3.45 24.35
N LEU A 417 27.99 -2.90 23.98
CA LEU A 417 27.64 -1.51 24.24
C LEU A 417 26.15 -1.43 24.56
N ALA A 418 25.87 -1.03 25.79
CA ALA A 418 24.53 -0.83 26.32
C ALA A 418 23.89 0.44 25.75
N ARG A 419 22.59 0.39 25.46
CA ARG A 419 21.74 1.60 25.44
C ARG A 419 20.76 1.54 26.59
N ALA A 420 21.01 2.39 27.58
CA ALA A 420 20.03 2.84 28.54
C ALA A 420 19.28 4.04 27.97
N ARG A 421 17.94 4.01 28.04
CA ARG A 421 17.09 5.04 28.69
C ARG A 421 15.61 4.80 28.34
N SER A 422 14.94 4.09 29.24
CA SER A 422 13.58 4.44 29.65
C SER A 422 13.66 5.70 30.50
N CYS A 423 12.85 6.72 30.16
CA CYS A 423 12.29 7.77 31.01
C CYS A 423 11.54 8.74 30.07
N GLU A 424 10.20 8.69 30.05
CA GLU A 424 9.38 9.82 29.61
C GLU A 424 9.49 10.97 30.63
N PRO A 425 9.22 12.21 30.19
CA PRO A 425 8.04 12.87 30.75
C PRO A 425 7.18 13.63 29.71
N SER A 426 5.92 13.79 30.08
CA SER A 426 4.86 14.56 29.43
C SER A 426 5.16 16.04 29.23
N SER A 427 4.62 16.59 28.13
CA SER A 427 4.31 18.02 27.86
C SER A 427 5.47 19.03 27.78
N SER A 428 5.60 19.67 26.61
CA SER A 428 5.66 21.14 26.43
C SER A 428 6.07 21.47 24.99
N LEU A 429 5.22 22.26 24.34
CA LEU A 429 5.46 22.90 23.05
C LEU A 429 6.85 23.58 23.01
N TYR A 430 7.79 23.06 22.20
CA TYR A 430 8.96 23.84 21.79
C TYR A 430 8.72 24.41 20.39
N LEU A 431 8.28 25.66 20.41
CA LEU A 431 8.27 26.58 19.29
C LEU A 431 9.73 26.92 18.93
N THR A 432 10.29 26.35 17.87
CA THR A 432 11.48 26.94 17.23
C THR A 432 11.03 27.87 16.11
N ARG A 433 10.88 29.13 16.51
CA ARG A 433 10.87 30.32 15.65
C ARG A 433 11.91 30.20 14.54
N THR A 434 11.48 30.47 13.31
CA THR A 434 12.37 31.01 12.29
C THR A 434 12.88 32.38 12.75
N ARG A 435 14.21 32.59 12.71
CA ARG A 435 14.79 33.93 12.76
C ARG A 435 15.06 34.35 11.32
N SER A 436 14.36 35.36 10.83
CA SER A 436 14.84 36.14 9.70
C SER A 436 16.13 36.83 10.15
N VAL A 437 17.27 36.39 9.64
CA VAL A 437 18.51 37.18 9.75
C VAL A 437 18.31 38.38 8.82
N PRO A 438 18.43 39.63 9.29
CA PRO A 438 18.42 40.79 8.41
C PRO A 438 19.52 40.62 7.37
N ASP A 439 19.22 40.89 6.11
CA ASP A 439 20.24 40.99 5.06
C ASP A 439 21.12 42.21 5.36
N LEU A 440 22.17 41.99 6.15
CA LEU A 440 23.18 43.00 6.45
C LEU A 440 24.01 43.36 5.21
N THR A 441 23.90 42.63 4.09
CA THR A 441 24.60 42.96 2.84
C THR A 441 23.90 44.03 2.01
N SER A 442 22.64 44.36 2.32
CA SER A 442 21.92 45.48 1.71
C SER A 442 22.61 46.84 1.94
N TYR A 443 23.22 47.04 3.11
CA TYR A 443 23.95 48.27 3.46
C TYR A 443 25.33 48.38 2.78
N PHE A 444 25.95 47.25 2.38
CA PHE A 444 27.29 47.24 1.77
C PHE A 444 27.27 47.19 0.24
N ARG A 445 26.12 46.89 -0.39
CA ARG A 445 26.00 46.82 -1.86
C ARG A 445 26.04 48.20 -2.54
N SER A 446 25.66 49.27 -1.83
CA SER A 446 25.46 50.61 -2.39
C SER A 446 26.47 51.66 -1.92
N SER A 447 27.45 51.32 -1.08
CA SER A 447 28.50 52.24 -0.64
C SER A 447 29.83 51.98 -1.35
N ASP A 448 30.32 52.96 -2.10
CA ASP A 448 31.66 52.91 -2.73
C ASP A 448 32.81 53.03 -1.71
N ARG A 449 32.51 53.39 -0.45
CA ARG A 449 33.51 53.59 0.61
C ARG A 449 33.79 52.34 1.44
N TYR A 450 32.88 51.36 1.46
CA TYR A 450 32.96 50.17 2.31
C TYR A 450 32.94 48.85 1.52
N ARG A 451 33.24 48.86 0.22
CA ARG A 451 33.48 47.62 -0.53
C ARG A 451 34.69 46.89 0.06
N PRO A 452 34.57 45.62 0.48
CA PRO A 452 35.73 44.85 0.91
C PRO A 452 36.71 44.63 -0.26
N GLN A 453 37.97 45.00 -0.09
CA GLN A 453 39.02 45.01 -1.12
C GLN A 453 39.58 43.64 -1.52
N TRP A 454 38.84 42.54 -1.40
CA TRP A 454 39.40 41.20 -1.67
C TRP A 454 39.16 40.69 -3.10
N HIS A 455 38.73 41.56 -4.02
CA HIS A 455 38.61 41.24 -5.44
C HIS A 455 39.79 41.76 -6.24
N THR A 456 40.98 41.21 -5.99
CA THR A 456 42.08 41.25 -6.96
C THR A 456 42.89 39.95 -6.90
N VAL A 457 42.75 39.17 -7.97
CA VAL A 457 43.81 38.36 -8.60
C VAL A 457 44.48 37.28 -7.71
N TRP A 458 44.04 36.03 -7.92
CA TRP A 458 44.75 34.77 -7.59
C TRP A 458 44.91 34.29 -6.13
N GLN A 459 44.02 34.60 -5.18
CA GLN A 459 43.98 33.88 -3.90
C GLN A 459 42.56 33.56 -3.41
N SER A 460 42.42 32.39 -2.79
CA SER A 460 41.20 31.72 -2.35
C SER A 460 40.38 32.52 -1.33
N THR A 461 39.09 32.74 -1.62
CA THR A 461 38.08 33.26 -0.68
C THR A 461 37.82 32.24 0.45
N PRO A 462 37.81 32.63 1.76
CA PRO A 462 37.60 31.68 2.88
C PRO A 462 36.15 31.21 3.07
N TYR A 463 35.20 31.75 2.31
CA TYR A 463 33.78 31.38 2.41
C TYR A 463 33.29 30.78 1.11
N ARG A 464 33.71 29.52 0.88
CA ARG A 464 32.97 28.62 0.00
C ARG A 464 31.70 28.26 0.78
N TRP A 465 30.53 28.60 0.24
CA TRP A 465 29.30 27.90 0.60
C TRP A 465 29.57 26.41 0.37
N ARG A 466 29.85 25.67 1.44
CA ARG A 466 29.76 24.22 1.37
C ARG A 466 28.26 23.93 1.38
N ARG A 467 27.83 23.14 0.41
CA ARG A 467 26.56 22.43 0.53
C ARG A 467 26.70 21.60 1.80
N ASP A 468 25.81 21.83 2.76
CA ASP A 468 25.66 20.89 3.85
C ASP A 468 25.10 19.60 3.22
N TRP A 469 25.83 18.50 3.37
CA TRP A 469 25.47 17.20 2.80
C TRP A 469 24.79 16.30 3.83
N ASP A 470 24.56 16.79 5.04
CA ASP A 470 23.96 16.01 6.13
C ASP A 470 22.41 16.01 6.10
N LEU A 471 21.79 16.51 5.02
CA LEU A 471 20.33 16.55 4.85
C LEU A 471 19.90 16.02 3.47
N TYR A 472 20.38 14.83 3.11
CA TYR A 472 19.80 14.07 1.99
C TYR A 472 18.35 13.64 2.28
N ASP A 473 17.97 13.59 3.55
CA ASP A 473 16.62 13.22 4.00
C ASP A 473 15.60 14.38 3.88
N ASP A 474 16.03 15.64 4.01
CA ASP A 474 15.13 16.79 3.90
C ASP A 474 14.63 17.04 2.47
N TYR A 475 15.42 16.67 1.44
CA TYR A 475 14.96 16.75 0.04
C TYR A 475 13.77 15.84 -0.23
N TRP A 476 13.73 14.66 0.41
CA TRP A 476 12.61 13.75 0.28
C TRP A 476 11.44 14.17 1.18
N TYR A 477 11.71 14.70 2.37
CA TYR A 477 10.67 15.16 3.29
C TYR A 477 9.88 16.36 2.72
N ASP A 478 10.57 17.37 2.16
CA ASP A 478 9.92 18.56 1.58
C ASP A 478 9.16 18.28 0.28
N LYS A 479 9.60 17.28 -0.50
CA LYS A 479 8.92 16.84 -1.74
C LYS A 479 7.56 16.18 -1.46
N TYR A 480 7.40 15.53 -0.31
CA TYR A 480 6.19 14.77 0.00
C TYR A 480 5.21 15.50 0.91
N TYR A 481 5.63 16.48 1.71
CA TYR A 481 4.74 17.10 2.72
C TYR A 481 4.25 18.53 2.44
N TYR A 482 4.97 19.40 1.69
CA TYR A 482 4.64 20.84 1.65
C TYR A 482 4.28 21.46 0.29
N PHE A 483 4.30 20.73 -0.83
CA PHE A 483 3.88 21.28 -2.13
C PHE A 483 2.40 21.01 -2.48
N SER A 484 1.51 21.78 -1.86
CA SER A 484 0.26 22.20 -2.53
C SER A 484 0.36 23.70 -2.80
N PRO A 485 0.54 24.15 -4.05
CA PRO A 485 0.47 25.58 -4.33
C PRO A 485 -0.99 26.03 -4.20
N LEU A 486 -1.26 26.80 -3.14
CA LEU A 486 -2.35 27.77 -3.13
C LEU A 486 -2.07 28.73 -4.30
N TYR A 487 -2.70 28.52 -5.45
CA TYR A 487 -3.20 29.48 -6.46
C TYR A 487 -3.41 28.78 -7.81
N SER A 488 -4.63 28.87 -8.35
CA SER A 488 -5.02 28.27 -9.62
C SER A 488 -4.56 29.12 -10.80
N THR A 489 -3.59 28.62 -11.56
CA THR A 489 -3.51 28.66 -13.04
C THR A 489 -2.14 28.13 -13.44
N TYR A 490 -2.00 26.81 -13.58
CA TYR A 490 -0.85 26.23 -14.26
C TYR A 490 -1.20 24.85 -14.80
N THR A 491 -1.27 24.72 -16.12
CA THR A 491 -1.30 23.44 -16.83
C THR A 491 0.08 22.79 -16.76
N PRO A 492 0.28 21.63 -16.10
CA PRO A 492 1.59 21.01 -16.09
C PRO A 492 1.82 20.30 -17.43
N SER A 493 2.69 20.88 -18.26
CA SER A 493 3.38 20.11 -19.29
C SER A 493 4.18 18.99 -18.62
N ARG A 494 3.93 17.73 -19.01
CA ARG A 494 4.73 16.56 -18.61
C ARG A 494 6.23 16.86 -18.75
N ARG A 495 6.99 16.77 -17.65
CA ARG A 495 8.46 16.75 -17.69
C ARG A 495 8.94 15.32 -17.87
N TYR A 496 9.75 15.09 -18.91
CA TYR A 496 10.57 13.89 -19.04
C TYR A 496 11.75 13.93 -18.06
N TYR A 497 12.18 12.74 -17.63
CA TYR A 497 13.01 12.44 -16.46
C TYR A 497 14.49 12.88 -16.55
N TYR A 498 14.89 13.61 -17.59
CA TYR A 498 16.27 14.06 -17.76
C TYR A 498 16.30 15.48 -18.30
N SER A 499 16.66 16.44 -17.45
CA SER A 499 17.07 17.76 -17.89
C SER A 499 18.37 18.11 -17.19
N ASP A 500 19.48 17.86 -17.88
CA ASP A 500 20.72 18.57 -17.60
C ASP A 500 20.47 20.07 -17.74
N TYR A 501 20.75 20.83 -16.68
CA TYR A 501 20.63 22.28 -16.69
C TYR A 501 21.78 22.87 -17.51
N LEU A 502 21.52 23.25 -18.76
CA LEU A 502 22.38 24.19 -19.47
C LEU A 502 21.97 25.62 -19.06
N PRO A 503 22.86 26.45 -18.52
CA PRO A 503 22.56 27.87 -18.33
C PRO A 503 22.43 28.53 -19.70
N ASN A 504 21.33 29.28 -19.89
CA ASN A 504 21.09 30.09 -21.08
C ASN A 504 22.30 31.03 -21.32
N PRO A 505 23.00 30.93 -22.47
CA PRO A 505 24.23 31.68 -22.72
C PRO A 505 24.02 33.20 -22.85
N TYR A 506 22.77 33.69 -22.89
CA TYR A 506 22.47 35.12 -23.01
C TYR A 506 22.33 35.87 -21.68
N TYR A 507 22.62 35.23 -20.54
CA TYR A 507 22.51 35.88 -19.22
C TYR A 507 23.45 37.08 -19.01
N TRP A 508 24.44 37.29 -19.88
CA TRP A 508 25.50 38.27 -19.70
C TRP A 508 25.42 39.51 -20.63
N ARG A 509 24.30 39.76 -21.32
CA ARG A 509 24.12 41.01 -22.08
C ARG A 509 23.10 41.94 -21.39
N PRO A 510 23.43 43.24 -21.19
CA PRO A 510 22.60 44.15 -20.40
C PRO A 510 21.40 44.75 -21.16
N TYR A 511 21.12 44.33 -22.40
CA TYR A 511 20.03 44.85 -23.21
C TYR A 511 19.27 43.72 -23.92
N SER A 512 18.33 43.07 -23.23
CA SER A 512 17.32 42.24 -23.87
C SER A 512 15.97 42.41 -23.17
N SER A 513 14.97 42.82 -23.95
CA SER A 513 13.61 43.17 -23.52
C SER A 513 12.88 42.04 -22.80
N TYR A 514 11.90 42.42 -21.96
CA TYR A 514 11.01 41.57 -21.16
C TYR A 514 10.51 40.30 -21.88
N TRP A 515 10.31 40.35 -23.20
CA TRP A 515 9.82 39.24 -24.03
C TRP A 515 10.83 38.12 -24.33
N THR A 516 12.13 38.30 -24.10
CA THR A 516 13.15 37.26 -24.37
C THR A 516 13.37 36.30 -23.19
N ARG A 517 12.79 36.56 -22.01
CA ARG A 517 12.87 35.67 -20.84
C ARG A 517 11.92 34.46 -20.91
N TYR A 518 10.90 34.47 -21.76
CA TYR A 518 9.81 33.49 -21.73
C TYR A 518 9.76 32.50 -22.90
N LYS A 519 10.62 32.61 -23.91
CA LYS A 519 10.69 31.65 -25.04
C LYS A 519 11.99 30.83 -25.07
N GLY A 520 12.36 30.25 -23.93
CA GLY A 520 13.53 29.38 -23.78
C GLY A 520 13.21 27.89 -23.61
N TYR A 521 12.01 27.43 -23.96
CA TYR A 521 11.68 26.00 -24.00
C TYR A 521 11.77 25.52 -25.45
N TRP A 522 12.98 25.17 -25.87
CA TRP A 522 13.18 24.34 -27.06
C TRP A 522 13.07 22.88 -26.61
N TYR A 523 11.95 22.28 -26.99
CA TYR A 523 11.82 20.84 -27.17
C TYR A 523 12.69 20.44 -28.35
N ASP A 524 13.58 19.47 -28.14
CA ASP A 524 13.88 18.35 -29.05
C ASP A 524 15.20 17.69 -28.63
N TYR A 525 15.06 16.50 -28.03
CA TYR A 525 16.12 15.50 -28.03
C TYR A 525 15.76 14.52 -29.13
N ASP A 526 16.14 14.87 -30.36
CA ASP A 526 16.58 13.95 -31.40
C ASP A 526 16.95 14.79 -32.63
N TYR A 527 18.19 14.63 -33.09
CA TYR A 527 18.75 15.33 -34.24
C TYR A 527 17.83 15.33 -35.48
N PRO A 528 17.57 16.50 -36.08
CA PRO A 528 17.48 16.61 -37.52
C PRO A 528 18.72 17.36 -38.01
N SER A 529 19.41 16.76 -38.98
CA SER A 529 20.53 17.27 -39.77
C SER A 529 20.27 18.61 -40.51
N TYR A 530 19.16 19.28 -40.23
CA TYR A 530 18.67 20.47 -40.90
C TYR A 530 19.31 21.79 -40.41
N TYR A 531 19.79 21.85 -39.17
CA TYR A 531 20.33 23.09 -38.59
C TYR A 531 21.83 23.34 -38.84
N ARG A 532 22.50 22.53 -39.67
CA ARG A 532 23.94 22.69 -39.95
C ARG A 532 24.30 23.86 -40.88
N ARG A 533 23.34 24.62 -41.40
CA ARG A 533 23.64 25.64 -42.43
C ARG A 533 23.90 27.07 -41.94
N TYR A 534 23.62 27.42 -40.68
CA TYR A 534 23.59 28.84 -40.29
C TYR A 534 24.14 29.20 -38.91
N THR A 535 25.14 28.47 -38.39
CA THR A 535 25.79 28.88 -37.13
C THR A 535 27.28 29.18 -37.29
N ASP A 536 27.64 30.34 -36.75
CA ASP A 536 28.94 31.01 -36.78
C ASP A 536 30.08 30.10 -36.28
N SER A 537 31.26 30.25 -36.89
CA SER A 537 32.53 29.64 -36.48
C SER A 537 32.87 29.79 -34.99
N ALA A 538 32.30 30.79 -34.31
CA ALA A 538 32.42 30.98 -32.87
C ALA A 538 31.73 29.88 -32.04
N PHE A 539 30.62 29.31 -32.53
CA PHE A 539 29.89 28.24 -31.83
C PHE A 539 30.70 26.93 -31.80
N ASN A 540 31.37 26.61 -32.91
CA ASN A 540 32.29 25.46 -32.97
C ASN A 540 33.54 25.66 -32.10
N ARG A 541 34.04 26.89 -31.97
CA ARG A 541 35.17 27.22 -31.07
C ARG A 541 34.81 27.09 -29.60
N TYR A 542 33.59 27.50 -29.22
CA TYR A 542 33.09 27.35 -27.85
C TYR A 542 32.88 25.87 -27.49
N LEU A 543 32.33 25.05 -28.40
CA LEU A 543 32.20 23.62 -28.15
C LEU A 543 33.56 22.93 -28.06
N THR A 544 34.52 23.24 -28.93
CA THR A 544 35.86 22.62 -28.86
C THR A 544 36.69 23.07 -27.65
N SER A 545 36.53 24.30 -27.15
CA SER A 545 37.23 24.77 -25.95
C SER A 545 36.58 24.30 -24.65
N THR A 546 35.25 24.19 -24.61
CA THR A 546 34.50 23.83 -23.40
C THR A 546 34.29 22.31 -23.27
N TYR A 547 34.27 21.60 -24.41
CA TYR A 547 34.31 20.14 -24.51
C TYR A 547 35.68 19.68 -25.02
N THR A 548 36.74 19.99 -24.28
CA THR A 548 37.76 18.95 -24.06
C THR A 548 37.05 17.80 -23.33
N PRO A 549 37.28 16.52 -23.66
CA PRO A 549 36.47 15.42 -23.13
C PRO A 549 36.51 15.52 -21.62
N TYR A 550 35.35 15.83 -21.05
CA TYR A 550 35.17 16.22 -19.67
C TYR A 550 35.76 15.12 -18.79
N ARG A 551 37.03 15.28 -18.42
CA ARG A 551 37.67 14.54 -17.34
C ARG A 551 36.95 15.01 -16.11
N SER A 552 35.93 14.28 -15.70
CA SER A 552 35.23 14.54 -14.46
C SER A 552 36.22 14.39 -13.31
N TYR A 553 36.87 15.46 -12.90
CA TYR A 553 37.66 15.53 -11.66
C TYR A 553 36.75 15.53 -10.40
N LEU A 554 35.48 15.15 -10.55
CA LEU A 554 34.51 14.86 -9.50
C LEU A 554 34.25 13.34 -9.35
N LEU A 555 35.15 12.49 -9.84
CA LEU A 555 35.00 11.03 -9.82
C LEU A 555 35.40 10.45 -8.46
N ASP A 556 34.47 9.76 -7.80
CA ASP A 556 34.85 8.43 -7.30
C ASP A 556 35.24 7.64 -8.56
N SER A 557 36.53 7.39 -8.76
CA SER A 557 36.97 6.74 -9.99
C SER A 557 36.22 5.41 -10.15
N LEU A 558 35.88 5.01 -11.37
CA LEU A 558 35.22 3.71 -11.62
C LEU A 558 35.93 2.57 -10.87
N SER A 559 37.27 2.62 -10.79
CA SER A 559 38.06 1.69 -9.98
C SER A 559 37.83 1.77 -8.48
N THR A 560 37.60 2.96 -7.92
CA THR A 560 37.35 3.16 -6.48
C THR A 560 35.94 2.71 -6.10
N SER A 561 34.94 3.02 -6.93
CA SER A 561 33.56 2.60 -6.69
C SER A 561 33.42 1.08 -6.79
N LEU A 562 33.97 0.45 -7.82
CA LEU A 562 34.01 -1.00 -7.95
C LEU A 562 34.80 -1.67 -6.82
N GLY A 563 35.94 -1.09 -6.43
CA GLY A 563 36.74 -1.57 -5.30
C GLY A 563 35.97 -1.54 -3.97
N ARG A 564 35.15 -0.50 -3.74
CA ARG A 564 34.29 -0.39 -2.56
C ARG A 564 33.15 -1.40 -2.59
N GLY A 565 32.47 -1.57 -3.73
CA GLY A 565 31.44 -2.59 -3.90
C GLY A 565 31.97 -4.00 -3.64
N LEU A 566 33.13 -4.34 -4.21
CA LEU A 566 33.81 -5.61 -3.96
C LEU A 566 34.22 -5.79 -2.49
N GLY A 567 34.68 -4.72 -1.83
CA GLY A 567 34.99 -4.72 -0.40
C GLY A 567 33.76 -5.01 0.46
N MET A 568 32.63 -4.35 0.16
CA MET A 568 31.35 -4.57 0.85
C MET A 568 30.84 -6.00 0.65
N TYR A 569 30.96 -6.55 -0.56
CA TYR A 569 30.59 -7.94 -0.84
C TYR A 569 31.48 -8.94 -0.09
N LYS A 570 32.80 -8.77 -0.12
CA LYS A 570 33.75 -9.62 0.62
C LYS A 570 33.55 -9.56 2.13
N ALA A 571 33.08 -8.42 2.64
CA ALA A 571 32.73 -8.24 4.05
C ALA A 571 31.32 -8.76 4.42
N GLY A 572 30.58 -9.33 3.46
CA GLY A 572 29.21 -9.83 3.67
C GLY A 572 28.15 -8.75 3.88
N LEU A 573 28.48 -7.48 3.61
CA LEU A 573 27.58 -6.33 3.84
C LEU A 573 26.53 -6.18 2.74
N ILE A 574 26.80 -6.73 1.55
CA ILE A 574 25.84 -6.77 0.44
C ILE A 574 25.85 -8.16 -0.20
N PRO A 575 24.70 -8.66 -0.67
CA PRO A 575 24.63 -9.93 -1.39
C PRO A 575 25.15 -9.78 -2.82
N TYR A 576 25.52 -10.91 -3.45
CA TYR A 576 26.05 -10.94 -4.82
C TYR A 576 25.14 -10.25 -5.82
N ARG A 577 23.82 -10.42 -5.70
CA ARG A 577 22.82 -9.78 -6.58
C ARG A 577 22.94 -8.25 -6.59
N THR A 578 23.22 -7.65 -5.44
CA THR A 578 23.41 -6.20 -5.30
C THR A 578 24.73 -5.76 -5.92
N LEU A 579 25.82 -6.54 -5.71
CA LEU A 579 27.09 -6.29 -6.38
C LEU A 579 26.93 -6.38 -7.91
N ASP A 580 26.22 -7.40 -8.38
CA ASP A 580 25.98 -7.64 -9.81
C ASP A 580 25.19 -6.49 -10.42
N THR A 581 23.99 -6.22 -9.91
CA THR A 581 23.08 -5.19 -10.44
C THR A 581 23.73 -3.81 -10.57
N TYR A 582 24.55 -3.42 -9.58
CA TYR A 582 25.06 -2.05 -9.48
C TYR A 582 26.51 -1.89 -9.94
N TRP A 583 27.32 -2.97 -9.95
CA TRP A 583 28.74 -2.89 -10.28
C TRP A 583 29.23 -3.86 -11.37
N LEU A 584 28.56 -4.98 -11.63
CA LEU A 584 28.98 -5.96 -12.64
C LEU A 584 28.10 -5.95 -13.89
N THR A 585 26.82 -5.62 -13.77
CA THR A 585 25.87 -5.56 -14.88
C THR A 585 25.97 -4.21 -15.61
N PRO A 586 26.24 -4.17 -16.93
CA PRO A 586 26.45 -2.92 -17.68
C PRO A 586 25.25 -1.97 -17.76
N SER A 587 24.02 -2.46 -17.60
CA SER A 587 22.79 -1.68 -17.77
C SER A 587 22.59 -0.55 -16.75
N TYR A 588 23.29 -0.60 -15.62
CA TYR A 588 23.17 0.42 -14.56
C TYR A 588 24.17 1.57 -14.72
N TRP A 589 25.23 1.39 -15.51
CA TRP A 589 26.24 2.40 -15.75
C TRP A 589 25.88 3.19 -16.99
N ASP A 590 25.25 4.36 -16.82
CA ASP A 590 24.82 5.27 -17.89
C ASP A 590 25.96 5.78 -18.81
N ARG A 591 26.64 4.87 -19.54
CA ARG A 591 27.83 5.14 -20.36
C ARG A 591 27.97 4.14 -21.51
N ARG A 592 27.36 4.50 -22.63
CA ARG A 592 27.91 4.46 -24.02
C ARG A 592 28.44 3.14 -24.61
N PHE A 593 28.43 2.01 -23.91
CA PHE A 593 28.95 0.75 -24.42
C PHE A 593 27.98 -0.40 -24.21
N LYS A 594 27.84 -1.22 -25.24
CA LYS A 594 26.84 -2.30 -25.32
C LYS A 594 27.34 -3.60 -24.70
N ASP A 595 28.66 -3.82 -24.65
CA ASP A 595 29.30 -4.89 -23.87
C ASP A 595 30.76 -4.56 -23.46
N TRP A 596 31.40 -5.44 -22.69
CA TRP A 596 32.76 -5.26 -22.18
C TRP A 596 33.87 -5.39 -23.25
N ARG A 597 33.58 -5.93 -24.44
CA ARG A 597 34.49 -5.99 -25.59
C ARG A 597 34.58 -4.64 -26.30
N GLU A 598 33.61 -3.74 -26.14
CA GLU A 598 33.69 -2.36 -26.66
C GLU A 598 34.66 -1.46 -25.86
N LEU A 599 35.17 -1.93 -24.71
CA LEU A 599 36.40 -1.37 -24.11
C LEU A 599 37.64 -1.62 -25.00
N TYR A 600 37.54 -2.50 -26.01
CA TYR A 600 38.62 -2.88 -26.89
C TYR A 600 38.37 -2.44 -28.34
N CYS A 601 39.35 -1.69 -28.85
CA CYS A 601 39.62 -1.36 -30.24
C CYS A 601 38.82 -0.24 -30.93
N THR A 602 39.41 0.95 -30.80
CA THR A 602 40.05 1.68 -31.91
C THR A 602 39.35 1.64 -33.27
N THR A 603 38.76 2.77 -33.65
CA THR A 603 39.11 3.39 -34.93
C THR A 603 39.11 4.91 -34.78
N LYS A 604 40.31 5.50 -34.94
CA LYS A 604 40.63 6.91 -35.25
C LYS A 604 39.91 7.93 -34.35
N ASP A 605 40.37 8.19 -33.12
CA ASP A 605 41.55 9.02 -32.85
C ASP A 605 42.08 8.74 -31.43
N LEU A 606 43.39 8.48 -31.31
CA LEU A 606 44.22 8.50 -30.09
C LEU A 606 43.52 8.54 -28.71
N TYR A 607 42.76 7.49 -28.35
CA TYR A 607 42.33 7.31 -26.96
C TYR A 607 43.40 6.51 -26.21
N LEU A 608 44.26 7.21 -25.45
CA LEU A 608 45.11 6.60 -24.44
C LEU A 608 44.26 6.35 -23.18
N PRO A 609 44.06 5.08 -22.75
CA PRO A 609 43.26 4.77 -21.56
C PRO A 609 43.81 5.48 -20.33
N SER A 610 42.93 6.03 -19.49
CA SER A 610 43.36 6.70 -18.27
C SER A 610 44.00 5.71 -17.30
N THR A 611 44.77 6.20 -16.33
CA THR A 611 45.35 5.36 -15.25
C THR A 611 44.28 4.62 -14.46
N TYR A 612 43.08 5.17 -14.36
CA TYR A 612 41.94 4.54 -13.71
C TYR A 612 41.35 3.41 -14.54
N ASP A 613 41.21 3.59 -15.86
CA ASP A 613 40.74 2.54 -16.78
C ASP A 613 41.68 1.32 -16.76
N ARG A 614 43.00 1.58 -16.68
CA ARG A 614 44.01 0.52 -16.54
C ARG A 614 43.94 -0.21 -15.20
N LYS A 615 43.66 0.48 -14.08
CA LYS A 615 43.49 -0.14 -12.76
C LYS A 615 42.22 -0.98 -12.67
N THR A 616 41.09 -0.49 -13.16
CA THR A 616 39.84 -1.25 -13.23
C THR A 616 40.04 -2.56 -14.00
N ARG A 617 40.78 -2.50 -15.12
CA ARG A 617 41.15 -3.69 -15.90
C ARG A 617 42.01 -4.69 -15.12
N GLN A 618 42.95 -4.20 -14.30
CA GLN A 618 43.78 -5.05 -13.44
C GLN A 618 42.97 -5.76 -12.35
N TYR A 619 41.98 -5.08 -11.75
CA TYR A 619 41.09 -5.69 -10.76
C TYR A 619 40.18 -6.76 -11.35
N PHE A 620 39.65 -6.54 -12.57
CA PHE A 620 38.79 -7.51 -13.23
C PHE A 620 39.55 -8.77 -13.67
N ALA A 621 40.76 -8.61 -14.24
CA ALA A 621 41.61 -9.73 -14.65
C ALA A 621 42.16 -10.58 -13.49
N GLN A 622 42.12 -10.07 -12.25
CA GLN A 622 42.43 -10.84 -11.03
C GLN A 622 41.20 -11.56 -10.45
N TRP A 623 40.00 -11.28 -10.96
CA TRP A 623 38.73 -11.77 -10.42
C TRP A 623 38.08 -12.84 -11.31
N SER A 624 38.30 -12.78 -12.63
CA SER A 624 38.13 -13.91 -13.56
C SER A 624 39.24 -14.94 -13.38
#